data_AF-K2I850-F1
#
_entry.id   AF-K2I850-F1
#
_cell.length_a   1.000
_cell.length_b   1.000
_cell.length_c   1.000
_cell.angle_alpha   90.00
_cell.angle_beta   90.00
_cell.angle_gamma   90.00
#
_symmetry.space_group_name_H-M   'P 1'
#
loop_
_entity.id
_entity.type
_entity.pdbx_description
1 polymer ?
#
loop_
_entity_poly.entity_id
_entity_poly.type
_entity_poly.pdbx_seq_one_letter_code
_entity_poly.pdbx_strand_id
1 'polypeptide(L)' 'MMAIITRFRENARKRSAYRRTLNELRSLPVDTALDLDIYPGDADRIARRAVYGF' A
#
# COMPACT_ATOMS: atom_id res chain seq x y z
N MET A 1 24.30 9.01 14.10
CA MET A 1 23.30 10.00 13.67
C MET A 1 22.72 9.73 12.27
N MET A 2 23.54 9.52 11.23
CA MET A 2 23.05 9.30 9.84
C MET A 2 22.07 8.12 9.66
N ALA A 3 22.31 6.99 10.35
CA ALA A 3 21.44 5.81 10.24
C ALA A 3 19.98 6.07 10.67
N ILE A 4 19.76 6.96 11.64
CA ILE A 4 18.40 7.30 12.11
C ILE A 4 17.66 8.11 11.06
N ILE A 5 18.32 9.11 10.46
CA ILE A 5 17.74 9.95 9.41
C ILE A 5 17.42 9.09 8.17
N THR A 6 18.30 8.17 7.79
CA THR A 6 18.07 7.24 6.67
C THR A 6 16.88 6.33 6.92
N ARG A 7 16.77 5.72 8.11
CA ARG A 7 15.62 4.89 8.48
C ARG A 7 14.31 5.69 8.48
N PHE A 8 14.33 6.91 9.01
CA PHE A 8 13.15 7.77 9.00
C PHE A 8 12.70 8.09 7.57
N ARG A 9 13.65 8.44 6.69
CA ARG A 9 13.37 8.69 5.27
C ARG A 9 12.79 7.46 4.58
N GLU A 10 13.35 6.28 4.83
CA GLU A 10 12.85 5.02 4.25
C GLU A 10 11.43 4.71 4.72
N ASN A 11 11.16 4.85 6.03
CA ASN A 11 9.83 4.64 6.59
C ASN A 11 8.81 5.64 6.02
N ALA A 12 9.19 6.91 5.85
CA ALA A 12 8.34 7.91 5.22
C ALA A 12 8.01 7.55 3.77
N ARG A 13 9.00 7.04 3.01
CA ARG A 13 8.79 6.56 1.63
C ARG A 13 7.84 5.38 1.58
N LYS A 14 8.05 4.37 2.44
CA LYS A 14 7.14 3.21 2.53
C LYS A 14 5.73 3.63 2.93
N ARG A 15 5.59 4.56 3.89
CA ARG A 15 4.28 5.07 4.30
C ARG A 15 3.56 5.80 3.17
N SER A 16 4.28 6.60 2.40
CA SER A 16 3.74 7.28 1.22
C SER A 16 3.27 6.27 0.16
N ALA A 17 4.11 5.29 -0.18
CA ALA A 17 3.77 4.23 -1.13
C ALA A 17 2.52 3.45 -0.69
N TYR A 18 2.46 3.03 0.58
CA TYR A 18 1.31 2.32 1.13
C TYR A 18 0.01 3.13 1.00
N ARG A 19 0.03 4.43 1.35
CA ARG A 19 -1.17 5.27 1.23
C ARG A 19 -1.60 5.44 -0.22
N ARG A 20 -0.65 5.59 -1.13
CA ARG A 20 -0.93 5.66 -2.57
C ARG A 20 -1.58 4.37 -3.07
N THR A 21 -0.97 3.22 -2.81
CA THR A 21 -1.50 1.91 -3.22
C THR A 21 -2.88 1.65 -2.62
N LEU A 22 -3.10 1.96 -1.33
CA LEU A 22 -4.39 1.81 -0.69
C LEU A 22 -5.47 2.68 -1.35
N ASN A 23 -5.14 3.93 -1.68
CA ASN A 23 -6.08 4.82 -2.35
C ASN A 23 -6.41 4.31 -3.74
N GLU A 24 -5.43 3.86 -4.51
CA GLU A 24 -5.63 3.27 -5.84
C GLU A 24 -6.55 2.04 -5.74
N LEU A 25 -6.28 1.10 -4.83
CA LEU A 25 -7.12 -0.08 -4.60
C LEU A 25 -8.55 0.27 -4.19
N ARG A 26 -8.73 1.28 -3.33
CA ARG A 26 -10.07 1.73 -2.89
C ARG A 26 -10.83 2.49 -3.96
N SER A 27 -10.12 3.08 -4.92
CA SER A 27 -10.71 3.79 -6.04
C SER A 27 -11.05 2.90 -7.24
N LEU A 28 -10.67 1.61 -7.19
CA LEU A 28 -11.01 0.67 -8.26
C LEU A 28 -12.53 0.56 -8.39
N PRO A 29 -13.07 0.65 -9.63
CA PRO A 29 -14.44 0.24 -9.89
C PRO A 29 -14.65 -1.20 -9.42
N VAL A 30 -15.82 -1.49 -8.86
CA VAL A 30 -16.13 -2.82 -8.30
C VAL A 30 -15.93 -3.91 -9.35
N ASP A 31 -16.38 -3.68 -10.58
CA ASP A 31 -16.23 -4.64 -11.68
C ASP A 31 -14.75 -4.95 -11.97
N THR A 32 -13.90 -3.92 -12.04
CA THR A 32 -12.45 -4.09 -12.23
C THR A 32 -11.80 -4.79 -11.05
N ALA A 33 -12.23 -4.51 -9.82
CA ALA A 33 -11.71 -5.19 -8.65
C ALA A 33 -12.05 -6.68 -8.70
N LEU A 34 -13.29 -7.04 -9.07
CA LEU A 34 -13.71 -8.43 -9.21
C LEU A 34 -13.00 -9.15 -10.36
N ASP A 35 -12.79 -8.50 -11.50
CA ASP A 35 -12.03 -9.06 -12.63
C ASP A 35 -10.58 -9.40 -12.25
N LEU A 36 -10.00 -8.62 -11.34
CA LEU A 36 -8.64 -8.82 -10.82
C LEU A 36 -8.59 -9.77 -9.62
N ASP A 37 -9.71 -10.38 -9.24
CA ASP A 37 -9.86 -11.20 -8.02
C ASP A 37 -9.45 -10.44 -6.74
N ILE A 38 -9.78 -9.15 -6.69
CA ILE A 38 -9.54 -8.26 -5.57
C ILE A 38 -10.84 -8.00 -4.83
N TYR A 39 -10.91 -8.45 -3.58
CA TYR A 39 -11.96 -8.02 -2.66
C TYR A 39 -11.65 -6.62 -2.10
N PRO A 40 -12.51 -5.59 -2.30
CA PRO A 40 -12.22 -4.22 -1.83
C PRO A 40 -12.02 -4.11 -0.31
N GLY A 41 -12.65 -4.99 0.47
CA GLY A 41 -12.45 -5.06 1.93
C GLY A 41 -11.02 -5.44 2.33
N ASP A 42 -10.28 -6.11 1.44
CA ASP A 42 -8.89 -6.51 1.66
C ASP A 42 -7.86 -5.46 1.20
N ALA A 43 -8.29 -4.31 0.66
CA ALA A 43 -7.38 -3.30 0.10
C ALA A 43 -6.25 -2.90 1.07
N ASP A 44 -6.54 -2.84 2.37
CA ASP A 44 -5.56 -2.53 3.40
C ASP A 44 -4.48 -3.62 3.56
N ARG A 45 -4.92 -4.89 3.58
CA ARG A 45 -4.06 -6.08 3.67
C ARG A 45 -3.18 -6.19 2.43
N ILE A 46 -3.77 -6.01 1.25
CA ILE A 46 -3.07 -6.07 -0.04
C ILE A 46 -2.02 -4.94 -0.12
N ALA A 47 -2.39 -3.70 0.22
CA ALA A 47 -1.45 -2.58 0.23
C ALA A 47 -0.30 -2.79 1.22
N ARG A 48 -0.58 -3.33 2.43
CA ARG A 48 0.47 -3.66 3.40
C ARG A 48 1.42 -4.71 2.86
N ARG A 49 0.91 -5.81 2.31
CA ARG A 49 1.72 -6.89 1.74
C ARG A 49 2.60 -6.40 0.59
N ALA A 50 2.05 -5.59 -0.30
CA ALA A 50 2.77 -5.05 -1.46
C ALA A 50 3.95 -4.14 -1.08
N VAL A 51 3.83 -3.38 0.02
CA VAL A 51 4.84 -2.38 0.40
C VAL A 51 5.81 -2.87 1.48
N TYR A 52 5.32 -3.67 2.43
CA TYR A 52 6.11 -4.13 3.58
C TYR A 52 6.46 -5.63 3.52
N GLY A 53 5.79 -6.42 2.70
CA GLY A 53 6.16 -7.82 2.42
C GLY A 53 5.65 -8.88 3.40
N PHE A 54 4.72 -8.56 4.30
CA PHE A 54 4.13 -9.50 5.27
C PHE A 54 2.63 -9.71 5.06
#